data_AF-A0A448WUA9-F1
#
_entry.id   AF-A0A448WUA9-F1
#
_cell.length_a   1.000
_cell.length_b   1.000
_cell.length_c   1.000
_cell.angle_alpha   90.00
_cell.angle_beta   90.00
_cell.angle_gamma   90.00
#
_symmetry.space_group_name_H-M   'P 1'
#
loop_
_entity.id
_entity.type
_entity.pdbx_description
1 polymer ?
#
loop_
_entity_poly.entity_id
_entity_poly.type
_entity_poly.pdbx_seq_one_letter_code
_entity_poly.pdbx_strand_id
1 'polypeptide(L)' 'MKLQGSCSSCPSSVVTLKNGVQNMLQFYIPEVQGVEQVDDELDRVSNEQLKKMESGELFKQE' A
#
# COMPACT_ATOMS: atom_id res chain seq x y z
N MET A 1 -2.19 -7.74 11.69
CA MET A 1 -1.22 -6.62 11.70
C MET A 1 -1.39 -5.84 10.40
N LYS A 2 -1.37 -4.50 10.44
CA LYS A 2 -1.49 -3.65 9.25
C LYS A 2 -0.11 -3.08 8.91
N LEU A 3 0.27 -3.09 7.64
CA LEU A 3 1.51 -2.46 7.19
C LEU A 3 1.32 -0.94 7.19
N GLN A 4 2.19 -0.21 7.89
CA GLN A 4 2.17 1.25 7.95
C GLN A 4 3.60 1.77 7.70
N GLY A 5 3.75 2.61 6.69
CA GLY A 5 5.00 3.27 6.34
C GLY A 5 4.80 4.76 6.15
N SER A 6 5.89 5.50 5.97
CA SER A 6 5.86 6.97 5.90
C SER A 6 5.05 7.52 4.72
N CYS A 7 5.01 6.82 3.59
CA CYS A 7 4.05 7.06 2.52
C CYS A 7 3.17 5.83 2.34
N SER A 8 1.95 5.86 2.89
CA SER A 8 0.98 4.77 2.82
C SER A 8 0.21 4.72 1.49
N SER A 9 0.20 5.83 0.74
CA SER A 9 -0.54 5.97 -0.52
C SER A 9 0.34 5.92 -1.77
N CYS A 10 1.67 5.91 -1.61
CA CYS A 10 2.59 5.79 -2.73
C CYS A 10 2.70 4.30 -3.17
N PRO A 11 2.37 3.95 -4.43
CA PRO A 11 2.44 2.55 -4.88
C PRO A 11 3.84 1.96 -4.77
N SER A 12 4.88 2.77 -5.01
CA SER A 12 6.28 2.38 -4.86
C SER A 12 6.65 2.05 -3.40
N SER A 13 6.24 2.91 -2.46
CA SER A 13 6.51 2.69 -1.03
C SER A 13 5.79 1.47 -0.48
N VAL A 14 4.56 1.19 -0.94
CA VAL A 14 3.80 -0.01 -0.57
C VAL A 14 4.53 -1.28 -0.99
N VAL A 15 5.02 -1.34 -2.24
CA VAL A 15 5.76 -2.51 -2.74
C VAL A 15 7.06 -2.71 -1.97
N THR A 16 7.84 -1.64 -1.76
CA THR A 16 9.09 -1.71 -0.98
C THR A 16 8.83 -2.19 0.45
N LEU A 17 7.81 -1.64 1.12
CA LEU A 17 7.47 -2.01 2.49
C LEU A 17 7.02 -3.47 2.58
N LYS A 18 6.13 -3.92 1.67
CA LYS A 18 5.66 -5.31 1.61
C LYS A 18 6.83 -6.28 1.48
N ASN A 19 7.72 -6.03 0.54
CA ASN A 19 8.89 -6.89 0.29
C ASN A 19 9.84 -6.90 1.49
N GLY A 20 10.11 -5.74 2.10
CA GLY A 20 10.98 -5.64 3.27
C GLY A 20 10.44 -6.42 4.46
N VAL A 21 9.15 -6.27 4.77
CA VAL A 21 8.49 -6.97 5.88
C VAL A 21 8.42 -8.47 5.62
N GLN A 22 8.08 -8.88 4.40
CA GLN A 22 8.06 -10.29 4.04
C GLN A 22 9.43 -10.94 4.21
N ASN A 23 10.49 -10.33 3.67
CA ASN A 23 11.85 -10.85 3.77
C ASN A 23 12.31 -10.94 5.24
N MET A 24 12.00 -9.92 6.04
CA MET A 24 12.27 -9.93 7.48
C MET A 24 11.54 -11.08 8.19
N LEU A 25 10.24 -11.24 7.96
CA LEU A 25 9.47 -12.30 8.61
C LEU A 25 9.93 -13.69 8.18
N GLN A 26 10.24 -13.91 6.90
CA GLN A 26 10.78 -15.19 6.43
C GLN A 26 12.15 -15.52 7.03
N PHE A 27 12.97 -14.50 7.29
CA PHE A 27 14.27 -14.68 7.95
C PHE A 27 14.12 -15.14 9.40
N TYR A 28 13.20 -14.55 10.16
CA TYR A 28 12.99 -14.89 11.57
C TYR A 28 12.03 -16.08 11.78
N ILE A 29 11.10 -16.30 10.86
CA ILE A 29 10.00 -17.26 10.94
C ILE A 29 9.87 -17.94 9.56
N PRO A 30 10.66 -19.01 9.31
CA PRO A 30 10.77 -19.63 7.98
C PRO A 30 9.47 -20.22 7.42
N GLU A 31 8.47 -20.51 8.25
CA GLU A 31 7.16 -21.00 7.81
C GLU A 31 6.30 -19.94 7.10
N VAL A 32 6.62 -18.66 7.25
CA VAL A 32 5.87 -17.56 6.63
C VAL A 32 5.97 -17.65 5.10
N GLN A 33 4.85 -17.89 4.43
CA GLN A 33 4.82 -17.98 2.96
C GLN A 33 4.70 -16.60 2.27
N GLY A 34 4.13 -15.61 2.97
CA GLY A 34 3.92 -14.28 2.41
C GLY A 34 3.16 -13.36 3.35
N VAL A 35 3.03 -12.10 2.95
CA VAL A 35 2.24 -11.08 3.67
C VAL A 35 1.25 -10.41 2.72
N GLU A 36 0.11 -10.00 3.26
CA GLU A 36 -0.90 -9.24 2.52
C GLU A 36 -1.22 -7.93 3.24
N GLN A 37 -1.46 -6.88 2.46
CA GLN A 37 -1.90 -5.61 3.00
C GLN A 37 -3.43 -5.62 3.13
N VAL A 38 -3.89 -5.18 4.29
CA VAL A 38 -5.31 -5.04 4.59
C VAL A 38 -5.60 -3.54 4.65
N ASP A 39 -6.48 -3.09 3.76
CA ASP A 39 -6.95 -1.71 3.69
C ASP A 39 -8.26 -1.55 4.44
N ASP A 40 -8.38 -0.47 5.21
CA ASP A 40 -9.64 -0.06 5.83
C ASP A 40 -10.43 0.94 4.94
N GLU A 41 -11.58 1.37 5.41
CA GLU A 41 -12.46 2.28 4.66
C GLU A 41 -11.75 3.61 4.32
N LEU A 42 -10.97 4.16 5.25
CA LEU A 42 -10.27 5.42 5.05
C LEU A 42 -9.14 5.27 4.02
N ASP A 43 -8.39 4.17 4.07
CA ASP A 43 -7.35 3.89 3.09
C ASP A 43 -7.93 3.76 1.69
N ARG A 44 -9.06 3.08 1.53
CA ARG A 44 -9.72 2.88 0.23
C ARG A 44 -10.15 4.21 -0.37
N VAL A 45 -10.80 5.07 0.44
CA VAL A 45 -11.20 6.40 -0.01
C VAL A 45 -9.99 7.25 -0.40
N SER A 46 -8.94 7.28 0.43
CA SER A 46 -7.70 8.02 0.15
C SER A 46 -7.03 7.53 -1.15
N ASN A 47 -6.90 6.22 -1.33
CA ASN A 47 -6.26 5.63 -2.51
C ASN A 47 -7.08 5.86 -3.78
N GLU A 48 -8.41 5.83 -3.70
CA GLU A 48 -9.30 6.19 -4.81
C GLU A 48 -9.18 7.67 -5.18
N GLN A 49 -9.14 8.56 -4.20
CA GLN A 49 -8.94 9.99 -4.44
C GLN A 49 -7.58 10.25 -5.09
N LEU A 50 -6.51 9.62 -4.60
CA LEU A 50 -5.18 9.76 -5.17
C LEU A 50 -5.13 9.29 -6.63
N LYS A 51 -5.73 8.13 -6.95
CA LYS A 51 -5.79 7.62 -8.33
C LYS A 51 -6.52 8.59 -9.27
N LYS A 52 -7.61 9.21 -8.80
CA LYS A 52 -8.35 10.23 -9.56
C LYS A 52 -7.48 11.47 -9.81
N MET A 53 -6.64 11.85 -8.85
CA MET A 53 -5.70 12.97 -9.00
C MET A 53 -4.57 12.62 -9.98
N GLU A 54 -3.96 11.44 -9.87
CA GLU A 54 -2.89 10.97 -10.76
C GLU A 54 -3.36 10.78 -12.21
N SER A 55 -4.59 10.30 -12.39
CA SER A 55 -5.19 10.06 -13.72
C SER A 55 -5.74 11.33 -14.37
N GLY A 56 -5.68 12.46 -13.67
CA GLY A 56 -6.20 13.76 -14.14
C GLY A 56 -7.72 13.79 -14.33
N GLU A 57 -8.45 12.81 -13.82
CA GLU A 57 -9.91 12.70 -14.00
C GLU A 57 -10.66 13.82 -13.27
N LEU A 58 -10.06 14.38 -12.21
CA LEU A 58 -10.59 15.53 -11.49
C LEU A 58 -10.61 16.82 -12.32
N PHE A 59 -9.83 16.89 -13.41
CA PHE A 59 -9.71 18.09 -14.26
C PHE A 59 -10.50 17.98 -15.58
N LYS A 60 -11.23 16.88 -15.82
CA LYS A 60 -12.04 16.69 -17.04
C LYS A 60 -13.43 17.36 -16.99
N GLN A 61 -13.64 18.32 -16.08
CA GLN A 61 -14.93 19.02 -15.94
C GLN A 61 -15.07 20.30 -16.79
N GLU A 62 -14.20 20.52 -17.78
CA GLU A 62 -14.36 21.57 -18.79
C GLU A 62 -14.36 21.00 -20.21
#